data_AF-A0A941IMC4-F1
#
_entry.id   AF-A0A941IMC4-F1
#
_cell.length_a   1.000
_cell.length_b   1.000
_cell.length_c   1.000
_cell.angle_alpha   90.00
_cell.angle_beta   90.00
_cell.angle_gamma   90.00
#
_symmetry.space_group_name_H-M   'P 1'
#
loop_
_entity.id
_entity.type
_entity.pdbx_description
1 polymer ?
#
loop_
_entity_poly.entity_id
_entity_poly.type
_entity_poly.pdbx_seq_one_letter_code
_entity_poly.pdbx_strand_id
1 'polypeptide(L)'
;MSSSGTGGVPQHEKRARDRRMRQTAKKQVRRAEIVLDKYRARAAKILHTEGMHGGAEQEKPSTYVYRILRHRETGVRVMVLDCEAPDAPASAKGEAVHRYLVQCETHGLNGDSFVSAKAALKAARRSDEWCSMCSGLMSSKPKARNRARLTARHGRRDGGGSRQDSYLP
;
A
#
# COMPACT_ATOMS: atom_id res chain seq x y z
N MET A 1 -10.72 67.29 33.49
CA MET A 1 -9.53 66.63 32.94
C MET A 1 -9.56 65.19 33.43
N SER A 2 -9.99 64.24 32.61
CA SER A 2 -10.06 62.82 33.00
C SER A 2 -9.22 62.02 32.02
N SER A 3 -8.03 61.68 32.50
CA SER A 3 -6.96 60.96 31.82
C SER A 3 -7.42 59.58 31.36
N SER A 4 -7.29 59.35 30.05
CA SER A 4 -7.49 58.10 29.36
C SER A 4 -6.48 57.05 29.83
N GLY A 5 -6.91 56.12 30.69
CA GLY A 5 -6.12 54.96 31.07
C GLY A 5 -5.97 54.01 29.88
N THR A 6 -4.83 54.06 29.20
CA THR A 6 -4.49 53.11 28.14
C THR A 6 -4.31 51.72 28.76
N GLY A 7 -5.33 50.87 28.64
CA GLY A 7 -5.30 49.46 29.02
C GLY A 7 -4.30 48.68 28.16
N GLY A 8 -3.03 48.71 28.58
CA GLY A 8 -1.96 47.96 27.95
C GLY A 8 -2.10 46.47 28.21
N VAL A 9 -2.15 45.69 27.13
CA VAL A 9 -2.16 44.22 27.16
C VAL A 9 -1.07 43.70 28.12
N PRO A 10 -1.41 42.86 29.12
CA PRO A 10 -0.47 42.35 30.12
C PRO A 10 0.77 41.72 29.47
N GLN A 11 1.95 42.02 30.00
CA GLN A 11 3.23 41.58 29.42
C GLN A 11 3.36 40.05 29.30
N HIS A 12 2.66 39.29 30.15
CA HIS A 12 2.61 37.84 30.11
C HIS A 12 1.85 37.32 28.87
N GLU A 13 0.79 38.00 28.44
CA GLU A 13 0.01 37.65 27.24
C GLU A 13 0.81 37.91 25.96
N LYS A 14 1.58 39.01 25.93
CA LYS A 14 2.52 39.32 24.83
C LYS A 14 3.55 38.19 24.67
N ARG A 15 4.18 37.76 25.78
CA ARG A 15 5.16 36.65 25.78
C ARG A 15 4.54 35.31 25.35
N ALA A 16 3.29 35.02 25.78
CA ALA A 16 2.57 33.81 25.38
C ALA A 16 2.21 33.81 23.88
N ARG A 17 1.84 34.98 23.33
CA ARG A 17 1.58 35.16 21.89
C ARG A 17 2.84 34.93 21.07
N ASP A 18 3.97 35.50 21.47
CA ASP A 18 5.26 35.31 20.78
C ASP A 18 5.72 33.86 20.79
N ARG A 19 5.56 33.16 21.93
CA ARG A 19 5.87 31.72 22.01
C ARG A 19 5.00 30.89 21.06
N ARG A 20 3.70 31.19 20.98
CA ARG A 20 2.77 30.52 20.05
C ARG A 20 3.16 30.78 18.59
N MET A 21 3.47 32.03 18.23
CA MET A 21 3.91 32.38 16.88
C MET A 21 5.20 31.64 16.48
N ARG A 22 6.20 31.59 17.38
CA ARG A 22 7.45 30.85 17.15
C ARG A 22 7.22 29.35 16.99
N GLN A 23 6.33 28.74 17.77
CA GLN A 23 6.00 27.31 17.63
C GLN A 23 5.29 27.01 16.31
N THR A 24 4.38 27.87 15.87
CA THR A 24 3.70 27.72 14.57
C THR A 24 4.69 27.84 13.42
N ALA A 25 5.59 28.82 13.46
CA ALA A 25 6.65 28.98 12.47
C ALA A 25 7.54 27.72 12.39
N LYS A 26 7.99 27.17 13.53
CA LYS A 26 8.77 25.92 13.56
C LYS A 26 8.02 24.73 12.94
N LYS A 27 6.71 24.61 13.18
CA LYS A 27 5.88 23.56 12.56
C LYS A 27 5.74 23.74 11.05
N GLN A 28 5.64 24.97 10.56
CA GLN A 28 5.57 25.26 9.12
C GLN A 28 6.88 24.94 8.41
N VAL A 29 8.03 25.33 8.98
CA VAL A 29 9.36 24.98 8.46
C VAL A 29 9.53 23.46 8.37
N ARG A 30 9.21 22.73 9.43
CA ARG A 30 9.31 21.27 9.43
C ARG A 30 8.41 20.60 8.38
N ARG A 31 7.23 21.17 8.11
CA ARG A 31 6.36 20.68 7.03
C ARG A 31 6.96 20.95 5.65
N ALA A 32 7.56 22.11 5.44
CA ALA A 32 8.24 22.45 4.19
C ALA A 32 9.45 21.54 3.95
N GLU A 33 10.25 21.25 4.98
CA GLU A 33 11.37 20.30 4.93
C GLU A 33 10.90 18.89 4.49
N ILE A 34 9.84 18.36 5.11
CA ILE A 34 9.29 17.04 4.73
C ILE A 34 8.82 17.02 3.28
N VAL A 35 8.24 18.12 2.79
CA VAL A 35 7.79 18.22 1.40
C VAL A 35 9.00 18.27 0.45
N LEU A 36 10.02 19.06 0.78
CA LEU A 36 11.27 19.10 0.02
C LEU A 36 11.96 17.74 -0.02
N ASP A 37 12.02 17.01 1.09
CA ASP A 37 12.61 15.67 1.14
C ASP A 37 11.83 14.67 0.27
N LYS A 38 10.50 14.77 0.21
CA LYS A 38 9.70 13.97 -0.72
C LYS A 38 10.01 14.29 -2.18
N TYR A 39 10.17 15.57 -2.52
CA TYR A 39 10.55 15.97 -3.89
C TYR A 39 11.97 15.54 -4.22
N ARG A 40 12.92 15.67 -3.29
CA ARG A 40 14.30 15.16 -3.45
C ARG A 40 14.34 13.65 -3.64
N ALA A 41 13.60 12.89 -2.85
CA ALA A 41 13.50 11.44 -3.02
C ALA A 41 12.87 11.04 -4.36
N ARG A 42 11.86 11.80 -4.83
CA ARG A 42 11.25 11.59 -6.15
C ARG A 42 12.21 11.95 -7.28
N ALA A 43 12.95 13.05 -7.18
CA ALA A 43 13.95 13.46 -8.14
C ALA A 43 15.12 12.46 -8.20
N ALA A 44 15.62 12.00 -7.04
CA ALA A 44 16.65 10.97 -6.98
C ALA A 44 16.21 9.66 -7.64
N LYS A 45 14.92 9.28 -7.50
CA LYS A 45 14.37 8.09 -8.18
C LYS A 45 14.33 8.24 -9.71
N ILE A 46 14.10 9.45 -10.23
CA ILE A 46 14.10 9.74 -11.67
C ILE A 46 15.54 9.82 -12.20
N LEU A 47 16.45 10.46 -11.46
CA LEU A 47 17.86 10.53 -11.85
C LEU A 47 18.56 9.17 -11.78
N HIS A 48 18.17 8.29 -10.84
CA HIS A 48 18.62 6.89 -10.84
C HIS A 48 18.17 6.12 -12.08
N THR A 49 17.04 6.49 -12.70
CA THR A 49 16.62 5.89 -13.96
C THR A 49 17.35 6.47 -15.17
N GLU A 50 17.84 7.71 -15.08
CA GLU A 50 18.55 8.39 -16.19
C GLU A 50 20.08 8.15 -16.18
N GLY A 51 20.69 7.91 -15.01
CA GLY A 51 22.13 7.69 -14.86
C GLY A 51 22.63 6.27 -15.21
N MET A 52 21.73 5.35 -15.55
CA MET A 52 22.07 4.00 -16.03
C MET A 52 21.71 3.80 -17.51
N HIS A 53 21.67 4.87 -18.31
CA HIS A 53 21.54 4.76 -19.77
C HIS A 53 22.87 4.42 -20.45
N GLY A 54 23.43 3.28 -20.06
CA GLY A 54 24.15 2.40 -20.99
C GLY A 54 23.18 1.28 -21.39
N GLY A 55 22.32 1.52 -22.38
CA GLY A 55 21.61 0.46 -23.11
C GLY A 55 20.46 -0.27 -22.40
N ALA A 56 19.73 0.35 -21.48
CA ALA A 56 18.46 -0.23 -21.00
C ALA A 56 17.36 0.01 -22.06
N GLU A 57 17.19 -0.94 -22.99
CA GLU A 57 15.90 -1.13 -23.65
C GLU A 57 14.81 -1.09 -22.57
N GLN A 58 13.85 -0.18 -22.69
CA GLN A 58 12.64 -0.27 -21.90
C GLN A 58 12.01 -1.62 -22.24
N GLU A 59 12.14 -2.60 -21.35
CA GLU A 59 11.50 -3.91 -21.47
C GLU A 59 10.02 -3.67 -21.78
N LYS A 60 9.64 -3.93 -23.03
CA LYS A 60 8.23 -3.88 -23.43
C LYS A 60 7.49 -4.85 -22.52
N PRO A 61 6.37 -4.46 -21.91
CA PRO A 61 5.60 -5.37 -21.07
C PRO A 61 5.21 -6.58 -21.91
N SER A 62 5.66 -7.76 -21.48
CA SER A 62 5.40 -9.01 -22.19
C SER A 62 3.91 -9.25 -22.33
N THR A 63 3.46 -9.55 -23.56
CA THR A 63 2.07 -9.90 -23.85
C THR A 63 1.74 -11.34 -23.46
N TYR A 64 2.75 -12.19 -23.28
CA TYR A 64 2.62 -13.54 -22.74
C TYR A 64 2.01 -13.53 -21.33
N VAL A 65 2.34 -12.56 -20.49
CA VAL A 65 1.75 -12.43 -19.16
C VAL A 65 0.44 -11.67 -19.26
N TYR A 66 -0.65 -12.39 -19.54
CA TYR A 66 -1.99 -11.81 -19.66
C TYR A 66 -2.43 -11.07 -18.39
N ARG A 67 -2.21 -11.68 -17.21
CA ARG A 67 -2.53 -11.01 -15.93
C ARG A 67 -1.80 -11.60 -14.74
N ILE A 68 -1.37 -10.73 -13.82
CA ILE A 68 -0.85 -11.13 -12.51
C ILE A 68 -1.91 -10.84 -11.44
N LEU A 69 -2.27 -11.85 -10.67
CA LEU A 69 -3.14 -11.78 -9.51
C LEU A 69 -2.32 -11.93 -8.24
N ARG A 70 -2.66 -11.15 -7.21
CA ARG A 70 -2.03 -11.26 -5.90
C ARG A 70 -3.09 -11.48 -4.83
N HIS A 71 -2.96 -12.56 -4.07
CA HIS A 71 -3.79 -12.80 -2.90
C HIS A 71 -3.45 -11.78 -1.81
N ARG A 72 -4.46 -11.09 -1.28
CA ARG A 72 -4.29 -9.98 -0.35
C ARG A 72 -3.68 -10.40 0.99
N GLU A 73 -4.04 -11.58 1.47
CA GLU A 73 -3.69 -12.04 2.82
C GLU A 73 -2.34 -12.77 2.85
N THR A 74 -2.13 -13.68 1.91
CA THR A 74 -0.92 -14.50 1.81
C THR A 74 0.18 -13.86 0.97
N GLY A 75 -0.16 -12.86 0.14
CA GLY A 75 0.78 -12.24 -0.78
C GLY A 75 1.16 -13.09 -1.99
N VAL A 76 0.63 -14.32 -2.09
CA VAL A 76 0.85 -15.26 -3.20
C VAL A 76 0.52 -14.59 -4.53
N ARG A 77 1.42 -14.76 -5.50
CA ARG A 77 1.30 -14.27 -6.88
C ARG A 77 0.97 -15.43 -7.80
N VAL A 78 -0.06 -15.24 -8.62
CA VAL A 78 -0.55 -16.19 -9.60
C VAL A 78 -0.65 -15.48 -10.93
N MET A 79 -0.02 -16.04 -11.96
CA MET A 79 0.00 -15.50 -13.30
C MET A 79 -0.98 -16.28 -14.18
N VAL A 80 -1.65 -15.56 -15.07
CA VAL A 80 -2.34 -16.13 -16.22
C VAL A 80 -1.49 -15.79 -17.43
N LEU A 81 -1.11 -16.82 -18.18
CA LEU A 81 -0.21 -16.76 -19.32
C LEU A 81 -1.02 -17.03 -20.59
N ASP A 82 -0.83 -16.25 -21.66
CA ASP A 82 -1.42 -16.48 -22.98
C ASP A 82 -0.37 -17.15 -23.87
N CYS A 83 -0.45 -18.47 -24.01
CA CYS A 83 0.52 -19.29 -24.74
C CYS A 83 0.50 -19.02 -26.25
N GLU A 84 -0.56 -18.39 -26.77
CA GLU A 84 -0.64 -17.95 -28.17
C GLU A 84 -0.06 -16.54 -28.39
N ALA A 85 0.38 -15.84 -27.34
CA ALA A 85 0.99 -14.52 -27.47
C ALA A 85 2.24 -14.56 -28.39
N PRO A 86 2.52 -13.49 -29.14
CA PRO A 86 3.62 -13.47 -30.10
C PRO A 86 4.99 -13.62 -29.44
N ASP A 87 5.12 -13.16 -28.19
CA ASP A 87 6.31 -13.23 -27.35
C ASP A 87 6.30 -14.43 -26.38
N ALA A 88 5.33 -15.34 -26.50
CA ALA A 88 5.28 -16.55 -25.67
C ALA A 88 6.50 -17.45 -25.97
N PRO A 89 7.19 -17.98 -24.94
CA PRO A 89 8.33 -18.87 -25.13
C PRO A 89 7.89 -20.16 -25.84
N ALA A 90 8.78 -20.75 -26.64
CA ALA A 90 8.48 -21.96 -27.41
C ALA A 90 8.04 -23.14 -26.52
N SER A 91 8.57 -23.23 -25.29
CA SER A 91 8.16 -24.22 -24.29
C SER A 91 6.67 -24.10 -23.92
N ALA A 92 6.16 -22.88 -23.78
CA ALA A 92 4.76 -22.64 -23.42
C ALA A 92 3.78 -23.06 -24.52
N LYS A 93 4.20 -22.98 -25.79
CA LYS A 93 3.38 -23.41 -26.94
C LYS A 93 3.25 -24.93 -27.07
N GLY A 94 4.24 -25.68 -26.58
CA GLY A 94 4.25 -27.14 -26.65
C GLY A 94 3.67 -27.83 -25.41
N GLU A 95 3.73 -27.19 -24.25
CA GLU A 95 3.29 -27.77 -22.97
C GLU A 95 1.79 -27.54 -22.70
N ALA A 96 1.21 -26.46 -23.24
CA ALA A 96 -0.18 -26.12 -23.02
C ALA A 96 -1.09 -26.67 -24.13
N VAL A 97 -1.99 -27.59 -23.77
CA VAL A 97 -3.05 -28.09 -24.66
C VAL A 97 -4.04 -26.98 -25.04
N HIS A 98 -4.13 -25.93 -24.23
CA HIS A 98 -5.05 -24.82 -24.40
C HIS A 98 -4.35 -23.47 -24.32
N ARG A 99 -4.98 -22.44 -24.91
CA ARG A 99 -4.43 -21.10 -25.06
C ARG A 99 -3.91 -20.47 -23.75
N TYR A 100 -4.66 -20.58 -22.66
CA TYR A 100 -4.30 -19.93 -21.40
C TYR A 100 -3.75 -20.94 -20.39
N LEU A 101 -2.63 -20.63 -19.75
CA LEU A 101 -2.06 -21.42 -18.67
C LEU A 101 -2.07 -20.62 -17.37
N VAL A 102 -2.41 -21.26 -16.25
CA VAL A 102 -2.32 -20.65 -14.93
C VAL A 102 -1.06 -21.14 -14.24
N GLN A 103 -0.27 -20.22 -13.68
CA GLN A 103 0.97 -20.55 -12.98
C GLN A 103 1.05 -19.86 -11.62
N CYS A 104 1.43 -20.59 -10.59
CA CYS A 104 1.73 -20.04 -9.28
C CYS A 104 3.17 -19.57 -9.28
N GLU A 105 3.39 -18.30 -9.58
CA GLU A 105 4.73 -17.68 -9.59
C GLU A 105 5.45 -17.83 -8.25
N THR A 106 4.72 -17.74 -7.13
CA THR A 106 5.30 -17.83 -5.79
C THR A 106 5.87 -19.22 -5.46
N HIS A 107 5.26 -20.29 -5.97
CA HIS A 107 5.66 -21.66 -5.67
C HIS A 107 6.27 -22.41 -6.86
N GLY A 108 6.33 -21.79 -8.04
CA GLY A 108 6.86 -22.39 -9.26
C GLY A 108 6.03 -23.57 -9.78
N LEU A 109 4.74 -23.66 -9.41
CA LEU A 109 3.86 -24.74 -9.82
C LEU A 109 2.95 -24.30 -10.97
N ASN A 110 2.87 -25.13 -12.01
CA ASN A 110 1.93 -24.95 -13.10
C ASN A 110 0.58 -25.55 -12.70
N GLY A 111 -0.49 -24.81 -12.96
CA GLY A 111 -1.86 -25.30 -12.84
C GLY A 111 -2.39 -25.80 -14.19
N ASP A 112 -3.70 -25.92 -14.28
CA ASP A 112 -4.36 -26.36 -15.50
C ASP A 112 -4.28 -25.34 -16.64
N SER A 113 -4.47 -25.84 -17.87
CA SER A 113 -4.63 -25.01 -19.07
C SER A 113 -6.13 -24.84 -19.41
N PHE A 114 -6.48 -23.70 -20.02
CA PHE A 114 -7.85 -23.29 -20.28
C PHE A 114 -8.01 -22.67 -21.67
N VAL A 115 -9.13 -22.95 -22.32
CA VAL A 115 -9.47 -22.36 -23.63
C VAL A 115 -9.81 -20.87 -23.51
N SER A 116 -10.39 -20.43 -22.38
CA SER A 116 -10.84 -19.04 -22.21
C SER A 116 -10.13 -18.31 -21.06
N ALA A 117 -9.82 -17.03 -21.28
CA ALA A 117 -9.23 -16.16 -20.27
C ALA A 117 -10.10 -16.06 -19.00
N LYS A 118 -11.44 -16.09 -19.15
CA LYS A 118 -12.37 -16.03 -18.02
C LYS A 118 -12.26 -17.26 -17.13
N ALA A 119 -12.14 -18.46 -17.71
CA ALA A 119 -11.94 -19.70 -16.95
C ALA A 119 -10.58 -19.70 -16.25
N ALA A 120 -9.51 -19.32 -16.96
CA ALA A 120 -8.17 -19.20 -16.39
C ALA A 120 -8.12 -18.21 -15.21
N LEU A 121 -8.76 -17.03 -15.35
CA LEU A 121 -8.85 -16.05 -14.26
C LEU A 121 -9.65 -16.57 -13.06
N LYS A 122 -10.68 -17.39 -13.28
CA LYS A 122 -11.45 -18.00 -12.19
C LYS A 122 -10.59 -19.01 -11.44
N ALA A 123 -9.90 -19.89 -12.14
CA ALA A 123 -8.96 -20.85 -11.55
C ALA A 123 -7.78 -20.16 -10.84
N ALA A 124 -7.23 -19.10 -11.42
CA ALA A 124 -6.14 -18.34 -10.81
C ALA A 124 -6.51 -17.68 -9.47
N ARG A 125 -7.79 -17.32 -9.27
CA ARG A 125 -8.30 -16.82 -7.98
C ARG A 125 -8.47 -17.91 -6.91
N ARG A 126 -8.49 -19.17 -7.32
CA ARG A 126 -8.67 -20.34 -6.46
C ARG A 126 -7.39 -21.18 -6.47
N SER A 127 -6.27 -20.51 -6.25
CA SER A 127 -4.95 -21.16 -6.30
C SER A 127 -4.78 -22.25 -5.26
N ASP A 128 -5.58 -22.23 -4.19
CA ASP A 128 -5.67 -23.27 -3.17
C ASP A 128 -6.29 -24.59 -3.65
N GLU A 129 -7.08 -24.59 -4.73
CA GLU A 129 -7.70 -25.80 -5.27
C GLU A 129 -6.69 -26.67 -6.04
N TRP A 130 -5.62 -26.10 -6.58
CA TRP A 130 -4.66 -26.81 -7.45
C TRP A 130 -3.20 -26.67 -7.02
N CYS A 131 -2.82 -25.61 -6.30
CA CYS A 131 -1.48 -25.47 -5.74
C CYS A 131 -1.49 -25.92 -4.28
N SER A 132 -0.91 -27.09 -3.99
CA SER A 132 -0.83 -27.68 -2.65
C SER A 132 -0.19 -26.73 -1.61
N MET A 133 0.83 -25.98 -2.02
CA MET A 133 1.49 -24.97 -1.18
C MET A 133 0.57 -23.78 -0.86
N CYS A 134 -0.22 -23.31 -1.83
CA CYS A 134 -1.24 -22.30 -1.60
C CYS A 134 -2.35 -22.82 -0.67
N SER A 135 -2.74 -24.09 -0.83
CA SER A 135 -3.73 -24.73 0.03
C SER A 135 -3.31 -24.71 1.49
N GLY A 136 -2.04 -25.05 1.78
CA GLY A 136 -1.45 -24.95 3.12
C GLY A 136 -1.47 -23.52 3.69
N LEU A 137 -1.11 -22.52 2.88
CA LEU A 137 -1.12 -21.12 3.30
C LEU A 137 -2.54 -20.59 3.58
N MET A 138 -3.50 -20.96 2.74
CA MET A 138 -4.89 -20.47 2.83
C MET A 138 -5.69 -21.20 3.93
N SER A 139 -5.37 -22.46 4.21
CA SER A 139 -5.93 -23.22 5.34
C SER A 139 -5.38 -22.75 6.69
N SER A 140 -4.16 -22.20 6.70
CA SER A 140 -3.60 -21.54 7.88
C SER A 140 -4.30 -20.19 8.13
N LYS A 141 -5.47 -20.23 8.78
CA LYS A 141 -6.14 -19.01 9.28
C LYS A 141 -5.09 -18.14 9.98
N PRO A 142 -4.95 -16.85 9.67
CA PRO A 142 -4.08 -15.98 10.44
C PRO A 142 -4.64 -15.88 11.86
N LYS A 143 -4.04 -16.64 12.80
CA LYS A 143 -4.32 -16.54 14.23
C LYS A 143 -4.19 -15.07 14.63
N ALA A 144 -5.33 -14.47 14.99
CA ALA A 144 -5.46 -13.31 15.86
C ALA A 144 -4.81 -11.95 15.48
N ARG A 145 -4.05 -11.81 14.39
CA ARG A 145 -3.33 -10.54 14.14
C ARG A 145 -4.20 -9.39 13.60
N ASN A 146 -5.36 -9.70 13.00
CA ASN A 146 -6.30 -8.69 12.50
C ASN A 146 -7.31 -8.18 13.54
N ARG A 147 -7.56 -8.92 14.64
CA ARG A 147 -8.45 -8.44 15.71
C ARG A 147 -7.82 -7.24 16.45
N ALA A 148 -6.50 -7.20 16.57
CA ALA A 148 -5.76 -6.09 17.20
C ALA A 148 -5.78 -4.77 16.38
N ARG A 149 -5.87 -4.83 15.04
CA ARG A 149 -5.92 -3.61 14.21
C ARG A 149 -7.31 -2.98 14.12
N LEU A 150 -8.37 -3.78 14.28
CA LEU A 150 -9.75 -3.27 14.36
C LEU A 150 -10.05 -2.67 15.74
N THR A 151 -9.60 -3.29 16.84
CA THR A 151 -9.74 -2.71 18.19
C THR A 151 -8.88 -1.46 18.38
N ALA A 152 -7.68 -1.38 17.80
CA ALA A 152 -6.85 -0.17 17.87
C ALA A 152 -7.44 1.04 17.10
N ARG A 153 -8.34 0.81 16.13
CA ARG A 153 -9.05 1.89 15.42
C ARG A 153 -10.36 2.28 16.10
N HIS A 154 -11.05 1.37 16.78
CA HIS A 154 -12.26 1.69 17.53
C HIS A 154 -11.98 2.24 18.95
N GLY A 155 -10.89 1.82 19.62
CA GLY A 155 -10.57 2.28 20.97
C GLY A 155 -10.07 3.73 21.10
N ARG A 156 -9.95 4.49 20.00
CA ARG A 156 -9.57 5.92 20.03
C ARG A 156 -10.76 6.88 19.90
N ARG A 157 -12.00 6.38 19.78
CA ARG A 157 -13.19 7.24 19.60
C ARG A 157 -14.04 7.44 20.85
N ASP A 158 -13.86 6.62 21.90
CA ASP A 158 -14.73 6.65 23.10
C ASP A 158 -14.03 7.20 24.36
N GLY A 159 -12.94 7.96 24.20
CA GLY A 159 -12.24 8.65 25.29
C GLY A 159 -12.64 10.12 25.37
N GLY A 160 -13.91 10.41 25.65
CA GLY A 160 -14.45 11.78 25.61
C GLY A 160 -15.63 12.03 26.52
N GLY A 161 -15.40 12.04 27.84
CA GLY A 161 -16.08 12.93 28.77
C GLY A 161 -17.44 12.51 29.32
N SER A 162 -17.43 11.92 30.52
CA SER A 162 -18.46 12.20 31.52
C SER A 162 -17.76 12.48 32.84
N ARG A 163 -17.41 13.76 33.03
CA ARG A 163 -16.96 14.31 34.30
C ARG A 163 -18.10 14.17 35.30
N GLN A 164 -17.76 13.63 36.46
CA GLN A 164 -18.55 13.66 37.68
C GLN A 164 -18.91 15.11 38.01
N ASP A 165 -20.17 15.37 38.35
CA ASP A 165 -20.52 16.44 39.29
C ASP A 165 -21.48 15.84 40.32
N SER A 166 -20.87 15.40 41.41
CA SER A 166 -21.48 15.22 42.71
C SER A 166 -21.88 16.58 43.28
N TYR A 167 -23.17 16.79 43.49
CA TYR A 167 -23.68 17.75 44.46
C TYR A 167 -24.62 17.02 45.42
N LEU A 168 -24.12 16.82 46.64
CA LEU A 168 -24.85 16.75 47.90
C LEU A 168 -24.31 17.92 48.75
N PRO A 169 -25.05 18.46 49.73
CA PRO A 169 -26.21 17.90 50.41
C PRO A 169 -27.56 18.52 50.03
#